data_AF-A0A356E8Q7-F1
#
_entry.id   AF-A0A356E8Q7-F1
#
_cell.length_a   1.000
_cell.length_b   1.000
_cell.length_c   1.000
_cell.angle_alpha   90.00
_cell.angle_beta   90.00
_cell.angle_gamma   90.00
#
_symmetry.space_group_name_H-M   'P 1'
#
loop_
_entity.id
_entity.type
_entity.pdbx_description
1 polymer ?
#
loop_
_entity_poly.entity_id
_entity_poly.type
_entity_poly.pdbx_seq_one_letter_code
_entity_poly.pdbx_strand_id
1 'polypeptide(L)'
;MKLRKDYLLFAFFDITYLSVYFIRQLNASKIPFYSDLIQLVRAAENYGEMIPENSIFVYVMSLPSYILYFSLFFSVWYYLKQNRKIRCLVFCQTPLRIVSLMPTIPFLLDMYKMFVPDWTLEYLSDNWSWVIIYIAIILVLEIGKSIYIAKHIK
;
A
#
# COMPACT_ATOMS: atom_id res chain seq x y z
N MET A 1 -12.69 29.84 -2.40
CA MET A 1 -11.26 29.45 -2.45
C MET A 1 -11.00 28.72 -3.75
N LYS A 2 -10.08 29.19 -4.59
CA LYS A 2 -9.71 28.46 -5.82
C LYS A 2 -8.85 27.26 -5.45
N LEU A 3 -9.20 26.07 -5.92
CA LEU A 3 -8.41 24.88 -5.62
C LEU A 3 -7.05 24.95 -6.33
N ARG A 4 -5.94 24.85 -5.58
CA ARG A 4 -4.59 24.76 -6.15
C ARG A 4 -4.48 23.46 -6.94
N LYS A 5 -3.96 23.55 -8.17
CA LYS A 5 -3.84 22.40 -9.08
C LYS A 5 -3.01 21.26 -8.47
N ASP A 6 -1.95 21.60 -7.73
CA ASP A 6 -1.08 20.62 -7.07
C ASP A 6 -1.83 19.75 -6.06
N TYR A 7 -2.75 20.34 -5.29
CA TYR A 7 -3.57 19.61 -4.31
C TYR A 7 -4.56 18.67 -5.01
N LEU A 8 -5.16 19.13 -6.11
CA LEU A 8 -6.07 18.31 -6.91
C LEU A 8 -5.33 17.13 -7.54
N LEU A 9 -4.11 17.34 -8.03
CA LEU A 9 -3.28 16.29 -8.59
C LEU A 9 -2.97 15.20 -7.55
N PHE A 10 -2.56 15.57 -6.33
CA PHE A 10 -2.29 14.59 -5.29
C PHE A 10 -3.54 13.91 -4.75
N ALA A 11 -4.66 14.64 -4.62
CA ALA A 11 -5.95 14.04 -4.30
C ALA A 11 -6.35 13.01 -5.37
N PHE A 12 -6.15 13.34 -6.64
CA PHE A 12 -6.46 12.45 -7.76
C PHE A 12 -5.63 11.16 -7.70
N PHE A 13 -4.33 11.23 -7.40
CA PHE A 13 -3.51 10.03 -7.22
C PHE A 13 -4.01 9.15 -6.07
N ASP A 14 -4.30 9.73 -4.91
CA ASP A 14 -4.77 8.97 -3.75
C ASP A 14 -6.19 8.38 -3.99
N ILE A 15 -7.08 9.10 -4.68
CA ILE A 15 -8.40 8.60 -5.11
C ILE A 15 -8.24 7.46 -6.12
N THR A 16 -7.35 7.61 -7.10
CA THR A 16 -7.10 6.58 -8.12
C THR A 16 -6.61 5.31 -7.47
N TYR A 17 -5.68 5.41 -6.51
CA TYR A 17 -5.18 4.27 -5.76
C TYR A 17 -6.29 3.56 -4.99
N LEU A 18 -7.13 4.30 -4.26
CA LEU A 18 -8.29 3.74 -3.58
C LEU A 18 -9.27 3.08 -4.57
N SER A 19 -9.56 3.74 -5.69
CA SER A 19 -10.49 3.23 -6.71
C SER A 19 -10.01 1.92 -7.31
N VAL A 20 -8.72 1.82 -7.64
CA VAL A 20 -8.11 0.57 -8.16
C VAL A 20 -8.22 -0.55 -7.12
N TYR A 21 -7.93 -0.27 -5.84
CA TYR A 21 -8.10 -1.25 -4.76
C TYR A 21 -9.56 -1.72 -4.66
N PHE A 22 -10.52 -0.79 -4.66
CA PHE A 22 -11.95 -1.12 -4.60
C PHE A 22 -12.40 -1.97 -5.77
N ILE A 23 -12.06 -1.57 -7.01
CA ILE A 23 -12.42 -2.33 -8.23
C ILE A 23 -11.82 -3.73 -8.17
N ARG A 24 -10.56 -3.86 -7.75
CA ARG A 24 -9.89 -5.16 -7.62
C ARG A 24 -10.61 -6.08 -6.64
N GLN A 25 -11.04 -5.54 -5.49
CA GLN A 25 -11.77 -6.33 -4.49
C GLN A 25 -13.16 -6.73 -4.99
N LEU A 26 -13.89 -5.82 -5.63
CA LEU A 26 -15.20 -6.10 -6.20
C LEU A 26 -15.11 -7.15 -7.33
N ASN A 27 -14.10 -7.08 -8.19
CA ASN A 27 -13.85 -8.09 -9.22
C ASN A 27 -13.55 -9.47 -8.63
N ALA A 28 -12.97 -9.52 -7.42
CA ALA A 28 -12.75 -10.76 -6.68
C ALA A 28 -13.99 -11.23 -5.89
N SER A 29 -15.16 -10.61 -6.10
CA SER A 29 -16.39 -10.84 -5.33
C SER A 29 -16.21 -10.65 -3.81
N LYS A 30 -15.29 -9.77 -3.43
CA LYS A 30 -14.96 -9.43 -2.04
C LYS A 30 -15.52 -8.07 -1.69
N ILE A 31 -15.94 -7.92 -0.44
CA ILE A 31 -16.33 -6.63 0.13
C ILE A 31 -15.03 -5.93 0.56
N PRO A 32 -14.70 -4.75 0.00
CA PRO A 32 -13.48 -4.02 0.35
C PRO A 32 -13.35 -3.81 1.87
N PHE A 33 -12.15 -3.94 2.40
CA PHE A 33 -11.81 -3.92 3.83
C PHE A 33 -12.39 -5.06 4.68
N TYR A 34 -13.69 -5.37 4.57
CA TYR A 34 -14.32 -6.43 5.35
C TYR A 34 -13.74 -7.81 5.02
N SER A 35 -13.66 -8.15 3.73
CA SER A 35 -13.07 -9.41 3.30
C SER A 35 -11.57 -9.51 3.60
N ASP A 36 -10.87 -8.38 3.69
CA ASP A 36 -9.46 -8.36 4.07
C ASP A 36 -9.28 -8.61 5.57
N LEU A 37 -10.14 -8.04 6.41
CA LEU A 37 -10.17 -8.35 7.85
C LEU A 37 -10.44 -9.84 8.10
N ILE A 38 -11.41 -10.43 7.39
CA ILE A 38 -11.67 -11.87 7.50
C ILE A 38 -10.45 -12.68 7.05
N GLN A 39 -9.81 -12.31 5.93
CA GLN A 39 -8.60 -12.98 5.46
C GLN A 39 -7.45 -12.85 6.44
N LEU A 40 -7.31 -11.70 7.10
CA LEU A 40 -6.30 -11.48 8.15
C LEU A 40 -6.55 -12.40 9.35
N VAL A 41 -7.79 -12.49 9.83
CA VAL A 41 -8.14 -13.38 10.95
C VAL A 41 -7.84 -14.83 10.57
N ARG A 42 -8.29 -15.27 9.39
CA ARG A 42 -8.01 -16.63 8.89
C ARG A 42 -6.53 -16.89 8.70
N ALA A 43 -5.77 -15.91 8.20
CA ALA A 43 -4.33 -16.03 8.08
C ALA A 43 -3.69 -16.19 9.46
N ALA A 44 -4.07 -15.37 10.43
CA ALA A 44 -3.55 -15.47 11.78
C ALA A 44 -3.92 -16.80 12.47
N GLU A 45 -5.12 -17.32 12.23
CA GLU A 45 -5.55 -18.66 12.69
C GLU A 45 -4.70 -19.76 12.05
N ASN A 46 -4.58 -19.78 10.73
CA ASN A 46 -3.80 -20.79 10.01
C ASN A 46 -2.31 -20.78 10.40
N TYR A 47 -1.72 -19.58 10.56
CA TYR A 47 -0.33 -19.45 11.01
C TYR A 47 -0.17 -19.77 12.51
N GLY A 48 -1.19 -19.49 13.33
CA GLY A 48 -1.22 -19.81 14.75
C GLY A 48 -1.36 -21.31 15.01
N GLU A 49 -2.09 -22.05 14.17
CA GLU A 49 -2.16 -23.51 14.23
C GLU A 49 -0.82 -24.16 13.87
N MET A 50 -0.06 -23.58 12.93
CA MET A 50 1.27 -24.06 12.58
C MET A 50 2.33 -23.70 13.64
N ILE A 51 2.30 -22.46 14.17
CA ILE A 51 3.23 -21.96 15.19
C ILE A 51 2.46 -20.98 16.11
N PRO A 52 2.12 -21.37 17.35
CA PRO A 52 1.24 -20.59 18.24
C PRO A 52 1.71 -19.15 18.50
N GLU A 53 3.02 -18.94 18.54
CA GLU A 53 3.65 -17.64 18.83
C GLU A 53 3.60 -16.66 17.64
N ASN A 54 3.34 -17.13 16.42
CA ASN A 54 3.45 -16.33 15.19
C ASN A 54 2.13 -15.68 14.75
N SER A 55 1.01 -16.00 15.38
CA SER A 55 -0.28 -15.36 15.08
C SER A 55 -0.23 -13.83 15.27
N ILE A 56 0.45 -13.38 16.33
CA ILE A 56 0.67 -11.95 16.64
C ILE A 56 1.48 -11.26 15.53
N PHE A 57 2.49 -11.95 14.98
CA PHE A 57 3.33 -11.42 13.93
C PHE A 57 2.54 -11.07 12.66
N VAL A 58 1.57 -11.91 12.28
CA VAL A 58 0.69 -11.66 11.13
C VAL A 58 -0.11 -10.36 11.32
N TYR A 59 -0.65 -10.14 12.52
CA TYR A 59 -1.35 -8.89 12.85
C TYR A 59 -0.41 -7.68 12.79
N VAL A 60 0.76 -7.78 13.43
CA VAL A 60 1.75 -6.69 13.47
C VAL A 60 2.22 -6.30 12.06
N MET A 61 2.44 -7.27 11.19
CA MET A 61 2.88 -7.01 9.81
C MET A 61 1.78 -6.49 8.89
N SER A 62 0.52 -6.84 9.16
CA SER A 62 -0.61 -6.42 8.33
C SER A 62 -1.14 -5.04 8.73
N LEU A 63 -1.02 -4.67 10.01
CA LEU A 63 -1.56 -3.44 10.59
C LEU A 63 -1.09 -2.14 9.89
N PRO A 64 0.18 -1.98 9.47
CA PRO A 64 0.63 -0.83 8.69
C PRO A 64 -0.17 -0.61 7.40
N SER A 65 -0.57 -1.68 6.72
CA SER A 65 -1.34 -1.60 5.47
C SER A 65 -2.74 -1.05 5.72
N TYR A 66 -3.40 -1.48 6.79
CA TYR A 66 -4.72 -0.95 7.17
C TYR A 66 -4.64 0.52 7.59
N ILE A 67 -3.66 0.88 8.43
CA ILE A 67 -3.43 2.27 8.81
C ILE A 67 -3.20 3.12 7.55
N LEU A 68 -2.41 2.62 6.60
CA LEU A 68 -2.17 3.29 5.33
C LEU A 68 -3.49 3.52 4.57
N TYR A 69 -4.31 2.48 4.34
CA TYR A 69 -5.58 2.65 3.62
C TYR A 69 -6.52 3.66 4.29
N PHE A 70 -6.67 3.60 5.62
CA PHE A 70 -7.46 4.59 6.36
C PHE A 70 -6.88 5.99 6.21
N SER A 71 -5.55 6.13 6.30
CA SER A 71 -4.90 7.42 6.15
C SER A 71 -5.08 8.02 4.74
N LEU A 72 -5.21 7.21 3.69
CA LEU A 72 -5.47 7.71 2.32
C LEU A 72 -6.82 8.43 2.21
N PHE A 73 -7.86 7.95 2.90
CA PHE A 73 -9.15 8.67 2.96
C PHE A 73 -8.98 10.06 3.59
N PHE A 74 -8.24 10.15 4.70
CA PHE A 74 -7.93 11.42 5.33
C PHE A 74 -7.05 12.31 4.45
N SER A 75 -6.12 11.73 3.70
CA SER A 75 -5.28 12.44 2.72
C SER A 75 -6.12 13.14 1.67
N VAL A 76 -7.04 12.42 1.02
CA VAL A 76 -7.95 12.97 0.02
C VAL A 76 -8.78 14.12 0.62
N TRP A 77 -9.37 13.89 1.79
CA TRP A 77 -10.15 14.90 2.49
C TRP A 77 -9.33 16.17 2.79
N TYR A 78 -8.11 16.00 3.29
CA TYR A 78 -7.23 17.12 3.60
C TYR A 78 -6.72 17.84 2.34
N TYR A 79 -6.51 17.15 1.22
CA TYR A 79 -6.15 17.79 -0.05
C TYR A 79 -7.29 18.64 -0.57
N LEU A 80 -8.53 18.12 -0.55
CA LEU A 80 -9.73 18.85 -0.97
C LEU A 80 -9.98 20.08 -0.11
N LYS A 81 -9.72 19.99 1.21
CA LYS A 81 -9.83 21.12 2.14
C LYS A 81 -8.59 22.03 2.17
N GLN A 82 -7.52 21.71 1.45
CA GLN A 82 -6.23 22.41 1.48
C GLN A 82 -5.70 22.63 2.91
N ASN A 83 -5.86 21.65 3.78
CA ASN A 83 -5.47 21.81 5.17
C ASN A 83 -3.96 21.63 5.32
N ARG A 84 -3.32 22.52 6.09
CA ARG A 84 -1.87 22.46 6.37
C ARG A 84 -1.43 21.17 7.07
N LYS A 85 -2.34 20.51 7.80
CA LYS A 85 -2.08 19.23 8.48
C LYS A 85 -1.71 18.10 7.51
N ILE A 86 -1.96 18.28 6.21
CA ILE A 86 -1.60 17.28 5.20
C ILE A 86 -0.10 16.97 5.14
N ARG A 87 0.76 17.95 5.47
CA ARG A 87 2.21 17.72 5.51
C ARG A 87 2.57 16.62 6.51
N CYS A 88 2.07 16.72 7.73
CA CYS A 88 2.32 15.72 8.77
C CYS A 88 1.79 14.34 8.33
N LEU A 89 0.58 14.31 7.77
CA LEU A 89 -0.04 13.08 7.30
C LEU A 89 0.80 12.40 6.20
N VAL A 90 1.28 13.14 5.21
CA VAL A 90 2.11 12.60 4.11
C VAL A 90 3.47 12.09 4.63
N PHE A 91 4.09 12.80 5.56
CA PHE A 91 5.33 12.34 6.19
C PHE A 91 5.13 11.03 6.97
N CYS A 92 4.02 10.87 7.68
CA CYS A 92 3.68 9.62 8.35
C CYS A 92 3.29 8.51 7.36
N GLN A 93 2.68 8.85 6.23
CA GLN A 93 2.29 7.88 5.20
C GLN A 93 3.46 7.29 4.43
N THR A 94 4.52 8.08 4.19
CA THR A 94 5.68 7.61 3.41
C THR A 94 6.29 6.32 3.97
N PRO A 95 6.66 6.23 5.27
CA PRO A 95 7.19 4.99 5.82
C PRO A 95 6.14 3.87 5.82
N LEU A 96 4.85 4.19 6.04
CA LEU A 96 3.79 3.20 5.96
C LEU A 96 3.63 2.62 4.55
N ARG A 97 3.77 3.43 3.49
CA ARG A 97 3.76 2.96 2.09
C ARG A 97 4.93 2.01 1.85
N ILE A 98 6.12 2.35 2.31
CA ILE A 98 7.32 1.50 2.18
C ILE A 98 7.11 0.16 2.90
N VAL A 99 6.67 0.21 4.16
CA VAL A 99 6.42 -1.00 4.96
C VAL A 99 5.27 -1.82 4.39
N SER A 100 4.25 -1.21 3.81
CA SER A 100 3.10 -1.93 3.22
C SER A 100 3.40 -2.48 1.81
N LEU A 101 4.41 -1.93 1.12
CA LEU A 101 4.91 -2.47 -0.15
C LEU A 101 5.82 -3.68 0.06
N MET A 102 6.52 -3.78 1.19
CA MET A 102 7.34 -4.97 1.52
C MET A 102 6.53 -6.29 1.57
N PRO A 103 5.38 -6.40 2.24
CA PRO A 103 4.57 -7.63 2.26
C PRO A 103 3.85 -7.88 0.93
N THR A 104 3.78 -6.89 0.02
CA THR A 104 3.34 -7.15 -1.35
C THR A 104 4.40 -7.88 -2.20
N ILE A 105 5.66 -8.00 -1.75
CA ILE A 105 6.70 -8.78 -2.46
C ILE A 105 6.33 -10.29 -2.47
N PRO A 106 5.98 -10.94 -1.34
CA PRO A 106 5.45 -12.31 -1.36
C PRO A 106 4.19 -12.46 -2.22
N PHE A 107 3.28 -11.49 -2.19
CA PHE A 107 2.05 -11.52 -3.01
C PHE A 107 2.31 -11.27 -4.51
N LEU A 108 3.33 -10.48 -4.87
CA LEU A 108 3.79 -10.33 -6.25
C LEU A 108 4.39 -11.64 -6.76
N LEU A 109 5.12 -12.34 -5.89
CA LEU A 109 5.63 -13.67 -6.17
C LEU A 109 4.48 -14.66 -6.41
N ASP A 110 3.46 -14.67 -5.55
CA ASP A 110 2.29 -15.54 -5.76
C ASP A 110 1.42 -15.15 -6.97
N MET A 111 1.30 -13.86 -7.30
CA MET A 111 0.65 -13.44 -8.55
C MET A 111 1.46 -13.84 -9.78
N TYR A 112 2.78 -13.72 -9.75
CA TYR A 112 3.63 -14.11 -10.86
C TYR A 112 3.58 -15.66 -11.03
N LYS A 113 3.41 -16.45 -9.94
CA LYS A 113 3.15 -17.90 -9.99
C LYS A 113 1.89 -18.28 -10.77
N MET A 114 0.88 -17.42 -10.78
CA MET A 114 -0.33 -17.64 -11.60
C MET A 114 -0.09 -17.43 -13.10
N PHE A 115 0.90 -16.62 -13.49
CA PHE A 115 1.16 -16.29 -14.90
C PHE A 115 2.29 -17.11 -15.53
N VAL A 116 3.20 -17.65 -14.71
CA VAL A 116 4.29 -18.52 -15.15
C VAL A 116 4.23 -19.78 -14.28
N PRO A 117 3.85 -20.96 -14.80
CA PRO A 117 3.65 -22.16 -13.96
C PRO A 117 4.97 -22.81 -13.50
N ASP A 118 6.06 -22.61 -14.23
CA ASP A 118 7.34 -23.29 -13.99
C ASP A 118 8.29 -22.41 -13.17
N TRP A 119 8.21 -22.53 -11.85
CA TRP A 119 9.04 -21.77 -10.91
C TRP A 119 10.17 -22.61 -10.35
N THR A 120 11.32 -22.58 -10.99
CA THR A 120 12.58 -22.92 -10.31
C THR A 120 13.12 -21.68 -9.59
N LEU A 121 13.75 -21.89 -8.43
CA LEU A 121 14.40 -20.83 -7.64
C LEU A 121 15.44 -20.02 -8.44
N GLU A 122 16.00 -20.60 -9.52
CA GLU A 122 16.88 -19.93 -10.49
C GLU A 122 16.19 -18.79 -11.26
N TYR A 123 14.93 -18.95 -11.68
CA TYR A 123 14.22 -17.91 -12.45
C TYR A 123 13.85 -16.69 -11.59
N LEU A 124 13.69 -16.95 -10.30
CA LEU A 124 13.43 -15.96 -9.26
C LEU A 124 14.69 -15.12 -8.99
N SER A 125 15.86 -15.77 -8.91
CA SER A 125 17.19 -15.15 -8.85
C SER A 125 17.39 -14.09 -9.95
N ASP A 126 17.01 -14.42 -11.18
CA ASP A 126 17.24 -13.54 -12.35
C ASP A 126 16.31 -12.33 -12.46
N ASN A 127 15.14 -12.36 -11.80
CA ASN A 127 14.13 -11.31 -11.90
C ASN A 127 14.04 -10.38 -10.68
N TRP A 128 14.84 -10.60 -9.63
CA TRP A 128 14.95 -9.68 -8.49
C TRP A 128 15.28 -8.25 -8.91
N SER A 129 16.04 -8.08 -9.99
CA SER A 129 16.40 -6.77 -10.54
C SER A 129 15.16 -5.94 -10.87
N TRP A 130 14.13 -6.52 -11.49
CA TRP A 130 12.91 -5.80 -11.85
C TRP A 130 12.06 -5.43 -10.64
N VAL A 131 11.97 -6.32 -9.64
CA VAL A 131 11.26 -6.04 -8.38
C VAL A 131 11.96 -4.92 -7.62
N ILE A 132 13.29 -4.95 -7.54
CA ILE A 132 14.11 -3.90 -6.91
C ILE A 132 13.95 -2.57 -7.66
N ILE A 133 13.98 -2.58 -8.99
CA ILE A 133 13.76 -1.37 -9.81
C ILE A 133 12.36 -0.79 -9.57
N TYR A 134 11.32 -1.62 -9.54
CA TYR A 134 9.96 -1.18 -9.28
C TYR A 134 9.81 -0.55 -7.89
N ILE A 135 10.36 -1.20 -6.86
CA ILE A 135 10.39 -0.67 -5.49
C ILE A 135 11.16 0.64 -5.43
N ALA A 136 12.31 0.73 -6.10
CA ALA A 136 13.14 1.94 -6.16
C ALA A 136 12.40 3.09 -6.83
N ILE A 137 11.69 2.85 -7.94
CA ILE A 137 10.87 3.86 -8.62
C ILE A 137 9.77 4.37 -7.70
N ILE A 138 9.03 3.49 -7.02
CA ILE A 138 7.99 3.90 -6.08
C ILE A 138 8.58 4.71 -4.92
N LEU A 139 9.70 4.25 -4.34
CA LEU A 139 10.40 4.97 -3.28
C LEU A 139 10.77 6.39 -3.71
N VAL A 140 11.36 6.55 -4.90
CA VAL A 140 11.74 7.86 -5.43
C VAL A 140 10.52 8.76 -5.62
N LEU A 141 9.42 8.23 -6.14
CA LEU A 141 8.18 8.99 -6.34
C LEU A 141 7.55 9.43 -5.01
N GLU A 142 7.49 8.53 -4.01
CA GLU A 142 6.92 8.83 -2.69
C GLU A 142 7.77 9.83 -1.90
N ILE A 143 9.09 9.64 -1.88
CA ILE A 143 10.02 10.58 -1.25
C ILE A 143 9.95 11.93 -1.96
N GLY A 144 9.91 11.94 -3.29
CA GLY A 144 9.74 13.14 -4.10
C GLY A 144 8.46 13.91 -3.78
N LYS A 145 7.32 13.21 -3.65
CA LYS A 145 6.04 13.78 -3.22
C LYS A 145 6.16 14.43 -1.85
N SER A 146 6.75 13.75 -0.88
CA SER A 146 6.93 14.27 0.49
C SER A 146 7.82 15.50 0.54
N ILE A 147 8.93 15.51 -0.20
CA ILE A 147 9.83 16.68 -0.32
C ILE A 147 9.11 17.86 -0.99
N TYR A 148 8.37 17.61 -2.09
CA TYR A 148 7.62 18.65 -2.79
C TYR A 148 6.59 19.30 -1.88
N ILE A 149 5.83 18.48 -1.14
CA ILE A 149 4.81 18.93 -0.20
C ILE A 149 5.45 19.71 0.96
N ALA A 150 6.61 19.28 1.46
CA ALA A 150 7.34 20.04 2.49
C ALA A 150 7.75 21.44 2.02
N LYS A 151 8.18 21.57 0.76
CA LYS A 151 8.69 22.85 0.19
C LYS A 151 7.59 23.80 -0.29
N HIS A 152 6.50 23.29 -0.87
CA HIS A 152 5.53 24.11 -1.63
C HIS A 152 4.14 24.24 -0.99
N ILE A 153 3.83 23.45 0.04
CA ILE A 153 2.60 23.57 0.82
C ILE A 153 2.95 24.29 2.13
N LYS A 154 2.41 25.50 2.35
CA LYS A 154 2.63 26.34 3.54
C LYS A 154 1.40 26.47 4.43
#